data_AF-A0A6D2L481-F1
#
_entry.id   AF-A0A6D2L481-F1
#
_cell.length_a   1.000
_cell.length_b   1.000
_cell.length_c   1.000
_cell.angle_alpha   90.00
_cell.angle_beta   90.00
_cell.angle_gamma   90.00
#
_symmetry.space_group_name_H-M   'P 1'
#
loop_
_entity.id
_entity.type
_entity.pdbx_description
1 polymer ?
#
loop_
_entity_poly.entity_id
_entity_poly.type
_entity_poly.pdbx_seq_one_letter_code
_entity_poly.pdbx_strand_id
1 'polypeptide(L)'
;MAESSDLMLQARDHLATPSHQRLASVVNQLFMRQESDEYQTARALYDFCVANFSNCLTLMLLKVYRCSSDEITRSRSMYLLSEILTYIRKHGVEVSLVALHVMKPLVLSETEIEILRRIVSFVLMSSNG
;
A
#
# COMPACT_ATOMS: atom_id res chain seq x y z
N MET A 1 -17.04 3.82 19.78
CA MET A 1 -17.65 2.91 18.76
C MET A 1 -18.10 3.63 17.48
N ALA A 2 -18.19 4.98 17.45
CA ALA A 2 -18.54 5.72 16.22
C ALA A 2 -17.36 5.86 15.23
N GLU A 3 -16.14 6.08 15.74
CA GLU A 3 -14.94 6.33 14.91
C GLU A 3 -14.55 5.12 14.04
N SER A 4 -14.70 3.90 14.55
CA SER A 4 -14.42 2.68 13.78
C SER A 4 -15.42 2.45 12.65
N SER A 5 -16.66 2.92 12.80
CA SER A 5 -17.69 2.79 11.77
C SER A 5 -17.45 3.76 10.62
N ASP A 6 -16.98 4.97 10.92
CA ASP A 6 -16.67 5.98 9.90
C ASP A 6 -15.40 5.60 9.11
N LEU A 7 -14.33 5.17 9.80
CA LEU A 7 -13.12 4.66 9.16
C LEU A 7 -13.39 3.43 8.29
N MET A 8 -14.30 2.55 8.69
CA MET A 8 -14.68 1.40 7.88
C MET A 8 -15.39 1.81 6.59
N LEU A 9 -16.28 2.81 6.65
CA LEU A 9 -16.96 3.34 5.46
C LEU A 9 -15.98 4.03 4.52
N GLN A 10 -15.08 4.87 5.04
CA GLN A 10 -14.05 5.54 4.25
C GLN A 10 -13.09 4.54 3.61
N ALA A 11 -12.61 3.56 4.37
CA ALA A 11 -11.75 2.49 3.85
C ALA A 11 -12.47 1.76 2.72
N ARG A 12 -13.74 1.36 2.92
CA ARG A 12 -14.51 0.69 1.86
C ARG A 12 -14.72 1.57 0.64
N ASP A 13 -15.03 2.86 0.78
CA ASP A 13 -15.21 3.75 -0.37
C ASP A 13 -13.92 3.92 -1.17
N HIS A 14 -12.79 4.11 -0.48
CA HIS A 14 -11.47 4.21 -1.09
C HIS A 14 -11.01 2.89 -1.74
N LEU A 15 -11.28 1.75 -1.10
CA LEU A 15 -10.94 0.42 -1.61
C LEU A 15 -11.85 -0.01 -2.76
N ALA A 16 -13.13 0.39 -2.74
CA ALA A 16 -14.12 0.03 -3.76
C ALA A 16 -14.07 0.92 -4.99
N THR A 17 -13.62 2.18 -4.87
CA THR A 17 -13.48 3.07 -6.00
C THR A 17 -12.09 2.93 -6.64
N PRO A 18 -11.96 2.41 -7.87
CA PRO A 18 -10.68 2.10 -8.48
C PRO A 18 -9.93 3.34 -9.03
N SER A 19 -10.04 4.50 -8.39
CA SER A 19 -9.34 5.72 -8.81
C SER A 19 -7.94 5.81 -8.20
N HIS A 20 -6.91 5.66 -9.05
CA HIS A 20 -5.52 5.84 -8.65
C HIS A 20 -5.24 7.25 -8.12
N GLN A 21 -6.01 8.28 -8.55
CA GLN A 21 -5.82 9.66 -8.11
C GLN A 21 -6.24 9.89 -6.66
N ARG A 22 -7.39 9.34 -6.22
CA ARG A 22 -7.83 9.47 -4.82
C ARG A 22 -6.83 8.83 -3.87
N LEU A 23 -6.36 7.63 -4.23
CA LEU A 23 -5.37 6.92 -3.44
C LEU A 23 -4.00 7.60 -3.48
N ALA A 24 -3.58 8.16 -4.62
CA ALA A 24 -2.38 8.98 -4.71
C ALA A 24 -2.46 10.20 -3.77
N SER A 25 -3.65 10.82 -3.64
CA SER A 25 -3.87 11.89 -2.67
C SER A 25 -3.63 11.41 -1.23
N VAL A 26 -4.21 10.27 -0.84
CA VAL A 26 -4.00 9.68 0.50
C VAL A 26 -2.52 9.35 0.73
N VAL A 27 -1.86 8.74 -0.27
CA VAL A 27 -0.40 8.47 -0.22
C VAL A 27 0.38 9.75 0.01
N ASN A 28 0.06 10.84 -0.68
CA ASN A 28 0.78 12.10 -0.52
C ASN A 28 0.51 12.78 0.82
N GLN A 29 -0.71 12.67 1.35
CA GLN A 29 -1.09 13.19 2.67
C GLN A 29 -0.31 12.51 3.81
N LEU A 30 0.04 11.23 3.67
CA LEU A 30 0.90 10.52 4.64
C LEU A 30 2.33 11.09 4.76
N PHE A 31 2.74 11.96 3.84
CA PHE A 31 4.04 12.63 3.86
C PHE A 31 3.92 14.15 4.08
N MET A 32 2.74 14.64 4.45
CA MET A 32 2.55 16.02 4.91
C MET A 32 3.02 16.18 6.36
N ARG A 33 2.94 17.42 6.88
CA ARG A 33 3.31 17.71 8.27
C ARG A 33 2.37 16.97 9.22
N GLN A 34 2.93 16.36 10.26
CA GLN A 34 2.17 15.50 11.16
C GLN A 34 1.03 16.21 11.92
N GLU A 35 1.15 17.52 12.08
CA GLU A 35 0.14 18.35 12.75
C GLU A 35 -1.07 18.66 11.85
N SER A 36 -1.01 18.35 10.55
CA SER A 36 -2.11 18.66 9.63
C SER A 36 -3.24 17.63 9.76
N ASP A 37 -4.48 18.12 9.68
CA ASP A 37 -5.68 17.28 9.72
C ASP A 37 -5.67 16.24 8.60
N GLU A 38 -5.12 16.59 7.44
CA GLU A 38 -4.96 15.68 6.30
C GLU A 38 -3.99 14.53 6.61
N TYR A 39 -2.87 14.81 7.28
CA TYR A 39 -1.94 13.76 7.71
C TYR A 39 -2.63 12.84 8.73
N GLN A 40 -3.26 13.41 9.76
CA GLN A 40 -3.90 12.64 10.83
C GLN A 40 -5.01 11.72 10.27
N THR A 41 -5.83 12.27 9.38
CA THR A 41 -6.91 11.52 8.71
C THR A 41 -6.35 10.41 7.82
N ALA A 42 -5.39 10.75 6.95
CA ALA A 42 -4.76 9.76 6.07
C ALA A 42 -4.04 8.67 6.87
N ARG A 43 -3.42 9.04 8.00
CA ARG A 43 -2.70 8.11 8.87
C ARG A 43 -3.65 7.15 9.58
N ALA A 44 -4.73 7.65 10.16
CA ALA A 44 -5.76 6.81 10.78
C ALA A 44 -6.36 5.82 9.77
N LEU A 45 -6.67 6.30 8.56
CA LEU A 45 -7.17 5.45 7.48
C LEU A 45 -6.15 4.39 7.05
N TYR A 46 -4.87 4.78 6.91
CA TYR A 46 -3.80 3.87 6.53
C TYR A 46 -3.60 2.77 7.56
N ASP A 47 -3.46 3.13 8.84
CA ASP A 47 -3.25 2.17 9.93
C ASP A 47 -4.46 1.21 10.05
N PHE A 48 -5.68 1.72 9.87
CA PHE A 48 -6.89 0.90 9.81
C PHE A 48 -6.87 -0.08 8.62
N CYS A 49 -6.46 0.37 7.43
CA CYS A 49 -6.35 -0.48 6.25
C CYS A 49 -5.23 -1.52 6.39
N VAL A 50 -4.10 -1.20 7.03
CA VAL A 50 -3.02 -2.15 7.31
C VAL A 50 -3.53 -3.29 8.20
N ALA A 51 -4.30 -2.97 9.25
CA ALA A 51 -4.81 -3.97 10.18
C ALA A 51 -5.95 -4.84 9.59
N ASN A 52 -6.84 -4.27 8.78
CA ASN A 52 -8.08 -4.93 8.38
C ASN A 52 -8.14 -5.34 6.90
N PHE A 53 -7.38 -4.67 6.03
CA PHE A 53 -7.49 -4.79 4.57
C PHE A 53 -6.11 -4.82 3.89
N SER A 54 -5.11 -5.42 4.53
CA SER A 54 -3.70 -5.41 4.10
C SER A 54 -3.50 -5.86 2.64
N ASN A 55 -4.21 -6.90 2.22
CA ASN A 55 -4.20 -7.39 0.84
C ASN A 55 -4.75 -6.36 -0.17
N CYS A 56 -5.87 -5.72 0.15
CA CYS A 56 -6.47 -4.72 -0.73
C CYS A 56 -5.61 -3.45 -0.77
N LEU A 57 -5.05 -3.03 0.36
CA LEU A 57 -4.12 -1.92 0.45
C LEU A 57 -2.84 -2.19 -0.38
N THR A 58 -2.34 -3.43 -0.35
CA THR A 58 -1.18 -3.85 -1.17
C THR A 58 -1.47 -3.68 -2.67
N LEU A 59 -2.60 -4.20 -3.16
CA LEU A 59 -3.03 -4.06 -4.57
C LEU A 59 -3.20 -2.61 -5.00
N MET A 60 -3.74 -1.80 -4.10
CA MET A 60 -3.96 -0.38 -4.29
C MET A 60 -2.63 0.39 -4.43
N LEU A 61 -1.68 0.19 -3.51
CA LEU A 61 -0.35 0.81 -3.57
C LEU A 61 0.40 0.41 -4.85
N LEU A 62 0.29 -0.86 -5.26
CA LEU A 62 0.84 -1.35 -6.53
C LEU A 62 0.23 -0.61 -7.73
N LYS A 63 -1.06 -0.31 -7.69
CA LYS A 63 -1.74 0.45 -8.75
C LYS A 63 -1.25 1.90 -8.80
N VAL A 64 -1.05 2.56 -7.67
CA VAL A 64 -0.50 3.94 -7.65
C VAL A 64 0.92 3.95 -8.19
N TYR A 65 1.76 3.01 -7.76
CA TYR A 65 3.11 2.87 -8.29
C TYR A 65 3.15 2.73 -9.81
N ARG A 66 2.25 1.92 -10.39
CA ARG A 66 2.22 1.65 -11.84
C ARG A 66 1.58 2.76 -12.67
N CYS A 67 0.57 3.43 -12.15
CA CYS A 67 -0.25 4.38 -12.92
C CYS A 67 0.11 5.84 -12.67
N SER A 68 0.84 6.17 -11.60
CA SER A 68 1.23 7.55 -11.32
C SER A 68 2.31 8.01 -12.29
N SER A 69 2.10 9.15 -12.93
CA SER A 69 3.14 9.85 -13.70
C SER A 69 4.08 10.68 -12.80
N ASP A 70 3.69 10.94 -11.56
CA ASP A 70 4.51 11.66 -10.58
C ASP A 70 5.48 10.72 -9.87
N GLU A 71 6.78 10.99 -10.03
CA GLU A 71 7.88 10.18 -9.49
C GLU A 71 7.88 10.16 -7.96
N ILE A 72 7.56 11.28 -7.32
CA ILE A 72 7.50 11.38 -5.86
C ILE A 72 6.41 10.46 -5.31
N THR A 73 5.21 10.53 -5.89
CA THR A 73 4.07 9.68 -5.53
C THR A 73 4.39 8.20 -5.77
N ARG A 74 5.09 7.87 -6.87
CA ARG A 74 5.56 6.50 -7.13
C ARG A 74 6.48 6.00 -6.03
N SER A 75 7.52 6.78 -5.70
CA SER A 75 8.50 6.41 -4.69
C SER A 75 7.86 6.26 -3.30
N ARG A 76 6.98 7.18 -2.92
CA ARG A 76 6.17 7.11 -1.68
C ARG A 76 5.30 5.85 -1.62
N SER A 77 4.62 5.52 -2.70
CA SER A 77 3.79 4.31 -2.79
C SER A 77 4.63 3.05 -2.63
N MET A 78 5.84 3.04 -3.21
CA MET A 78 6.75 1.92 -3.11
C MET A 78 7.35 1.76 -1.70
N TYR A 79 7.66 2.87 -1.02
CA TYR A 79 8.06 2.85 0.39
C TYR A 79 6.97 2.22 1.27
N LEU A 80 5.71 2.66 1.14
CA LEU A 80 4.58 2.10 1.88
C LEU A 80 4.35 0.62 1.55
N LEU A 81 4.59 0.22 0.29
CA LEU A 81 4.54 -1.18 -0.12
C LEU A 81 5.62 -2.02 0.60
N SER A 82 6.83 -1.51 0.80
CA SER A 82 7.86 -2.20 1.60
C SER A 82 7.42 -2.37 3.06
N GLU A 83 6.85 -1.32 3.65
CA GLU A 83 6.38 -1.35 5.04
C GLU A 83 5.25 -2.38 5.23
N ILE A 84 4.25 -2.39 4.34
CA ILE A 84 3.14 -3.34 4.46
C ILE A 84 3.57 -4.79 4.21
N LEU A 85 4.50 -5.04 3.28
CA LEU A 85 5.05 -6.39 3.08
C LEU A 85 5.86 -6.86 4.29
N THR A 86 6.55 -5.94 4.96
CA THR A 86 7.26 -6.23 6.22
C THR A 86 6.28 -6.56 7.33
N TYR A 87 5.18 -5.80 7.46
CA TYR A 87 4.09 -6.07 8.38
C TYR A 87 3.46 -7.45 8.14
N ILE A 88 3.12 -7.73 6.88
CA ILE A 88 2.53 -9.00 6.46
C ILE A 88 3.46 -10.17 6.80
N ARG A 89 4.76 -10.05 6.49
CA ARG A 89 5.77 -11.06 6.84
C ARG A 89 5.85 -11.29 8.36
N LYS A 90 5.90 -10.21 9.14
CA LYS A 90 6.03 -10.29 10.61
C LYS A 90 4.82 -10.94 11.28
N HIS A 91 3.64 -10.78 10.70
CA HIS A 91 2.38 -11.25 11.27
C HIS A 91 1.81 -12.51 10.60
N GLY A 92 2.53 -13.11 9.65
CA GLY A 92 2.11 -14.34 8.98
C GLY A 92 0.80 -14.18 8.19
N VAL A 93 0.50 -12.97 7.73
CA VAL A 93 -0.71 -12.73 6.93
C VAL A 93 -0.48 -13.29 5.53
N GLU A 94 -1.44 -14.06 5.00
CA GLU A 94 -1.33 -14.55 3.64
C GLU A 94 -1.56 -13.43 2.63
N VAL A 95 -0.63 -13.30 1.69
CA VAL A 95 -0.79 -12.40 0.55
C VAL A 95 -1.64 -13.06 -0.51
N SER A 96 -2.65 -12.35 -1.00
CA SER A 96 -3.51 -12.85 -2.07
C SER A 96 -2.70 -13.20 -3.33
N LEU A 97 -3.07 -14.29 -4.00
CA LEU A 97 -2.45 -14.70 -5.27
C LEU A 97 -2.52 -13.60 -6.33
N VAL A 98 -3.58 -12.80 -6.32
CA VAL A 98 -3.74 -11.64 -7.22
C VAL A 98 -2.65 -10.60 -6.94
N ALA A 99 -2.38 -10.28 -5.67
CA ALA A 99 -1.31 -9.35 -5.32
C ALA A 99 0.07 -9.90 -5.70
N LEU A 100 0.33 -11.19 -5.44
CA LEU A 100 1.57 -11.85 -5.86
C LEU A 100 1.77 -11.80 -7.38
N HIS A 101 0.72 -12.08 -8.15
CA HIS A 101 0.77 -12.02 -9.61
C HIS A 101 1.08 -10.61 -10.13
N VAL A 102 0.50 -9.58 -9.51
CA VAL A 102 0.75 -8.17 -9.86
C VAL A 102 2.14 -7.71 -9.43
N MET A 103 2.69 -8.25 -8.33
CA MET A 103 4.05 -7.92 -7.86
C MET A 103 5.16 -8.55 -8.69
N LYS A 104 4.97 -9.78 -9.21
CA LYS A 104 5.97 -10.50 -10.01
C LYS A 104 6.62 -9.68 -11.15
N PRO A 105 5.89 -8.95 -12.00
CA PRO A 105 6.52 -8.13 -13.05
C PRO A 105 7.26 -6.91 -12.53
N LEU A 106 6.93 -6.39 -11.33
CA LEU A 106 7.62 -5.23 -10.74
C LEU A 106 9.02 -5.59 -10.25
N VAL A 107 9.19 -6.82 -9.77
CA VAL A 107 10.48 -7.41 -9.41
C VAL A 107 11.44 -7.46 -10.60
N LEU A 108 10.91 -7.48 -11.83
CA LEU A 108 11.69 -7.56 -13.07
C LEU A 108 12.04 -6.18 -13.66
N SER A 109 11.52 -5.07 -13.11
CA SER A 109 11.84 -3.72 -13.58
C SER A 109 12.94 -3.08 -12.69
N GLU A 110 14.08 -2.71 -13.27
CA GLU A 110 15.34 -2.42 -12.55
C GLU A 110 15.43 -1.07 -11.80
N THR A 111 14.35 -0.30 -11.63
CA THR A 111 14.53 1.16 -11.38
C THR A 111 14.60 1.66 -9.93
N GLU A 112 14.40 0.85 -8.87
CA GLU A 112 14.59 1.32 -7.48
C GLU A 112 15.09 0.19 -6.55
N ILE A 113 16.41 -0.03 -6.57
CA ILE A 113 17.05 -1.30 -6.21
C ILE A 113 16.80 -1.77 -4.76
N GLU A 114 16.83 -0.90 -3.75
CA GLU A 114 16.79 -1.34 -2.34
C GLU A 114 15.38 -1.77 -1.89
N ILE A 115 14.36 -1.01 -2.26
CA ILE A 115 12.96 -1.31 -1.91
C ILE A 115 12.44 -2.45 -2.79
N LEU A 116 12.82 -2.49 -4.07
CA LEU A 116 12.53 -3.62 -4.93
C LEU A 116 13.17 -4.90 -4.39
N ARG A 117 14.42 -4.89 -3.91
CA ARG A 117 15.06 -6.07 -3.28
C ARG A 117 14.21 -6.65 -2.14
N ARG A 118 13.60 -5.81 -1.31
CA ARG A 118 12.69 -6.27 -0.23
C ARG A 118 11.44 -6.93 -0.81
N ILE A 119 10.84 -6.33 -1.84
CA ILE A 119 9.69 -6.89 -2.55
C ILE A 119 10.05 -8.22 -3.24
N VAL A 120 11.21 -8.29 -3.91
CA VAL A 120 11.77 -9.51 -4.55
C VAL A 120 11.93 -10.61 -3.50
N SER A 121 12.60 -10.32 -2.38
CA SER A 121 12.81 -11.28 -1.29
C SER A 121 11.49 -11.81 -0.75
N PHE A 122 10.49 -10.95 -0.64
CA PHE A 122 9.16 -11.36 -0.21
C PHE A 122 8.51 -12.32 -1.21
N VAL A 123 8.44 -11.96 -2.50
CA VAL A 123 7.77 -12.75 -3.55
C VAL A 123 8.44 -14.11 -3.77
N LEU A 124 9.78 -14.17 -3.75
CA LEU A 124 10.52 -15.43 -3.91
C LEU A 124 10.23 -16.42 -2.78
N MET A 125 10.11 -15.94 -1.55
CA MET A 125 9.79 -16.79 -0.39
C MET A 125 8.34 -17.28 -0.43
N SER A 126 7.41 -16.46 -0.86
CA SER A 126 5.99 -16.84 -1.00
C SER A 126 5.71 -17.78 -2.17
N SER A 127 6.65 -17.96 -3.11
CA SER A 127 6.48 -18.86 -4.27
C SER A 127 7.03 -20.28 -4.04
N ASN A 128 7.74 -20.51 -2.93
CA ASN A 128 8.34 -21.79 -2.55
C ASN A 128 7.55 -22.55 -1.47
N GLY A 129 6.30 -22.15 -1.21
CA GLY A 129 5.38 -22.78 -0.26
C GLY A 129 4.24 -23.49 -0.94
#